data_AF-A0A2H0YCZ0-F1
#
_entry.id   AF-A0A2H0YCZ0-F1
#
_cell.length_a   1.000
_cell.length_b   1.000
_cell.length_c   1.000
_cell.angle_alpha   90.00
_cell.angle_beta   90.00
_cell.angle_gamma   90.00
#
_symmetry.space_group_name_H-M   'P 1'
#
loop_
_entity.id
_entity.type
_entity.pdbx_description
1 polymer ?
#
loop_
_entity_poly.entity_id
_entity_poly.type
_entity_poly.pdbx_seq_one_letter_code
_entity_poly.pdbx_strand_id
1 'polypeptide(L)'
;MKKTIFFLIIFSFIFPNFAQAFFSFDNAGNTVEALFKSVKKAVWDWIRPVLGFGAGMTATATELTGEGISNLLEGIAGCLDFLIKKEKILGGGAAVQSKLEAVGWNIFYWSDQKLNTNYLRLEKDFPFSASLPSPPEPLPTETNKGEEKQDQPGPLLPNNPPKATELTMSPAECSASCHSCPNPLNPILYWTFSDSDEKDIQSKYLVQVDNNKNFSSPEIEKENSGSSQNFVVMNGNLSYGQTYWWRVKVWDSRGGQSDWAVYLKPYIVPISAYPKPDFSWEPLSPFLGEEVQFIDDSKAYEGTVIKNWRWTFQDAVLESSDKENPIAIFSLTAGSKTVSLTITDSNGLYCSISKSTSIKKTVLPKW
;
A
#
# COMPACT_ATOMS: atom_id res chain seq x y z
N MET A 1 -3.31 21.22 22.91
CA MET A 1 -3.70 20.37 21.78
C MET A 1 -2.82 19.13 21.77
N LYS A 2 -3.39 17.94 22.00
CA LYS A 2 -2.64 16.68 21.98
C LYS A 2 -2.33 16.33 20.53
N LYS A 3 -1.05 16.10 20.21
CA LYS A 3 -0.62 15.60 18.90
C LYS A 3 -0.60 14.08 18.98
N THR A 4 -1.48 13.45 18.22
CA THR A 4 -1.50 12.00 18.02
C THR A 4 -0.50 11.69 16.91
N ILE A 5 0.39 10.72 17.13
CA ILE A 5 1.34 10.25 16.11
C ILE A 5 0.98 8.81 15.79
N PHE A 6 0.65 8.55 14.54
CA PHE A 6 0.38 7.19 14.05
C PHE A 6 1.66 6.61 13.43
N PHE A 7 2.02 5.41 13.85
CA PHE A 7 3.14 4.66 13.29
C PHE A 7 2.60 3.52 12.42
N LEU A 8 3.08 3.47 11.18
CA LEU A 8 2.85 2.37 10.27
C LEU A 8 4.19 1.73 9.95
N ILE A 9 4.38 0.50 10.42
CA ILE A 9 5.57 -0.30 10.13
C ILE A 9 5.11 -1.42 9.19
N ILE A 10 5.68 -1.43 7.98
CA ILE A 10 5.39 -2.41 6.94
C ILE A 10 6.64 -3.25 6.75
N PHE A 11 6.52 -4.57 6.93
CA PHE A 11 7.57 -5.51 6.60
C PHE A 11 7.22 -6.19 5.27
N SER A 12 8.12 -6.05 4.29
CA SER A 12 8.03 -6.75 3.01
C SER A 12 9.08 -7.85 2.99
N PHE A 13 8.65 -9.11 2.87
CA PHE A 13 9.51 -10.27 2.70
C PHE A 13 9.22 -10.91 1.33
N ILE A 14 10.15 -11.69 0.78
CA ILE A 14 10.13 -12.25 -0.61
C ILE A 14 9.02 -13.33 -0.82
N PHE A 15 7.94 -13.33 -0.03
CA PHE A 15 6.74 -14.16 -0.25
C PHE A 15 5.46 -13.30 -0.08
N PRO A 16 4.34 -13.63 -0.76
CA PRO A 16 3.31 -12.66 -1.15
C PRO A 16 2.37 -12.19 -0.02
N ASN A 17 2.71 -12.41 1.25
CA ASN A 17 1.87 -12.01 2.37
C ASN A 17 2.48 -10.82 3.11
N PHE A 18 1.94 -9.63 2.84
CA PHE A 18 2.23 -8.41 3.58
C PHE A 18 1.81 -8.56 5.04
N ALA A 19 2.73 -8.34 5.98
CA ALA A 19 2.39 -8.13 7.39
C ALA A 19 2.29 -6.63 7.64
N GLN A 20 1.05 -6.12 7.74
CA GLN A 20 0.79 -4.74 8.14
C GLN A 20 0.41 -4.72 9.62
N ALA A 21 1.19 -4.01 10.44
CA ALA A 21 0.85 -3.77 11.83
C ALA A 21 0.55 -2.29 12.03
N PHE A 22 -0.71 -2.00 12.38
CA PHE A 22 -1.15 -0.65 12.73
C PHE A 22 -1.06 -0.47 14.24
N PHE A 23 -0.29 0.51 14.68
CA PHE A 23 -0.25 0.90 16.09
C PHE A 23 -0.80 2.32 16.24
N SER A 24 -1.93 2.42 16.95
CA SER A 24 -2.50 3.69 17.39
C SER A 24 -1.96 4.02 18.77
N PHE A 25 -1.46 5.24 18.95
CA PHE A 25 -1.05 5.76 20.25
C PHE A 25 -1.92 6.95 20.60
N ASP A 26 -2.60 6.89 21.73
CA ASP A 26 -3.02 8.10 22.42
C ASP A 26 -2.02 8.37 23.55
N ASN A 27 -1.83 9.64 23.91
CA ASN A 27 -0.83 10.09 24.87
C ASN A 27 -1.18 9.69 26.34
N ALA A 28 -1.97 8.64 26.51
CA ALA A 28 -2.57 8.19 27.75
C ALA A 28 -2.37 6.67 27.93
N GLY A 29 -1.28 6.29 28.59
CA GLY A 29 -1.31 5.23 29.59
C GLY A 29 -0.92 3.81 29.19
N ASN A 30 -0.61 3.48 27.93
CA ASN A 30 -0.02 2.17 27.63
C ASN A 30 1.49 2.20 27.94
N THR A 31 1.93 1.44 28.95
CA THR A 31 3.36 1.36 29.29
C THR A 31 4.13 0.71 28.13
N VAL A 32 5.36 1.19 27.91
CA VAL A 32 6.31 0.68 26.90
C VAL A 32 6.53 -0.84 27.02
N GLU A 33 6.30 -1.41 28.21
CA GLU A 33 6.39 -2.84 28.47
C GLU A 33 5.18 -3.64 27.95
N ALA A 34 3.98 -3.05 27.92
CA ALA A 34 2.81 -3.64 27.26
C ALA A 34 2.97 -3.61 25.73
N LEU A 35 3.60 -2.56 25.20
CA LEU A 35 4.01 -2.46 23.79
C LEU A 35 4.97 -3.58 23.41
N PHE A 36 5.99 -3.81 24.25
CA PHE A 36 6.97 -4.88 24.07
C PHE A 36 6.34 -6.28 23.98
N LYS A 37 5.36 -6.59 24.86
CA LYS A 37 4.66 -7.88 24.84
C LYS A 37 3.79 -8.05 23.59
N SER A 38 3.11 -6.99 23.15
CA SER A 38 2.21 -7.05 21.99
C SER A 38 2.95 -7.20 20.65
N VAL A 39 4.05 -6.45 20.46
CA VAL A 39 4.87 -6.54 19.22
C VAL A 39 5.56 -7.90 19.13
N LYS A 40 6.16 -8.37 20.24
CA LYS A 40 6.79 -9.70 20.28
C LYS A 40 5.77 -10.82 20.02
N LYS A 41 4.58 -10.72 20.60
CA LYS A 41 3.51 -11.70 20.38
C LYS A 41 3.02 -11.71 18.92
N ALA A 42 2.85 -10.55 18.30
CA ALA A 42 2.41 -10.44 16.91
C ALA A 42 3.44 -11.02 15.93
N VAL A 43 4.72 -10.71 16.13
CA VAL A 43 5.82 -11.27 15.31
C VAL A 43 5.93 -12.79 15.54
N TRP A 44 5.80 -13.26 16.77
CA TRP A 44 5.84 -14.69 17.10
C TRP A 44 4.65 -15.47 16.51
N ASP A 45 3.43 -14.94 16.64
CA ASP A 45 2.22 -15.54 16.09
C ASP A 45 2.27 -15.61 14.55
N TRP A 46 3.00 -14.69 13.90
CA TRP A 46 3.19 -14.64 12.45
C TRP A 46 4.27 -15.61 11.93
N ILE A 47 5.38 -15.78 12.66
CA ILE A 47 6.49 -16.68 12.26
C ILE A 47 6.18 -18.15 12.62
N ARG A 48 5.39 -18.41 13.67
CA ARG A 48 5.09 -19.77 14.18
C ARG A 48 4.63 -20.77 13.09
N PRO A 49 3.73 -20.43 12.15
CA PRO A 49 3.29 -21.37 11.12
C PRO A 49 4.37 -21.68 10.08
N VAL A 50 5.25 -20.71 9.79
CA VAL A 50 6.32 -20.83 8.80
C VAL A 50 7.45 -21.75 9.31
N LEU A 51 7.63 -21.84 10.63
CA LEU A 51 8.62 -22.71 11.27
C LEU A 51 8.09 -24.12 11.62
N GLY A 52 6.85 -24.47 11.22
CA GLY A 52 6.30 -25.82 11.39
C GLY A 52 5.88 -26.20 12.82
N PHE A 53 5.76 -25.24 13.75
CA PHE A 53 5.31 -25.51 15.11
C PHE A 53 3.79 -25.64 15.20
N GLY A 54 3.30 -26.79 15.70
CA GLY A 54 1.88 -27.03 15.95
C GLY A 54 1.33 -26.23 17.15
N ALA A 55 0.00 -26.06 17.19
CA ALA A 55 -0.67 -25.34 18.28
C ALA A 55 -0.38 -26.01 19.64
N GLY A 56 0.28 -25.28 20.55
CA GLY A 56 0.60 -25.75 21.90
C GLY A 56 2.09 -25.99 22.19
N MET A 57 2.98 -25.86 21.21
CA MET A 57 4.43 -25.94 21.44
C MET A 57 5.03 -24.58 21.85
N THR A 58 5.90 -24.56 22.86
CA THR A 58 6.66 -23.38 23.28
C THR A 58 8.15 -23.60 22.99
N ALA A 59 8.77 -22.72 22.21
CA ALA A 59 10.23 -22.65 22.06
C ALA A 59 10.76 -21.43 22.82
N THR A 60 11.94 -21.54 23.42
CA THR A 60 12.60 -20.39 24.07
C THR A 60 13.50 -19.66 23.07
N ALA A 61 13.67 -18.34 23.23
CA ALA A 61 14.37 -17.49 22.26
C ALA A 61 15.82 -17.93 21.95
N THR A 62 16.42 -18.75 22.81
CA THR A 62 17.74 -19.36 22.65
C THR A 62 17.80 -20.50 21.61
N GLU A 63 16.67 -21.06 21.17
CA GLU A 63 16.62 -22.23 20.27
C GLU A 63 16.50 -21.86 18.77
N LEU A 64 16.47 -20.57 18.44
CA LEU A 64 16.34 -20.05 17.06
C LEU A 64 17.71 -19.62 16.50
N THR A 65 18.54 -20.56 16.06
CA THR A 65 19.92 -20.29 15.58
C THR A 65 20.05 -20.14 14.06
N GLY A 66 19.07 -19.51 13.41
CA GLY A 66 19.19 -19.07 12.02
C GLY A 66 19.72 -17.63 11.93
N GLU A 67 20.82 -17.40 11.21
CA GLU A 67 21.48 -16.10 11.05
C GLU A 67 20.49 -14.99 10.61
N GLY A 68 19.52 -15.32 9.75
CA GLY A 68 18.45 -14.41 9.34
C GLY A 68 17.46 -14.02 10.44
N ILE A 69 17.19 -14.91 11.40
CA ILE A 69 16.29 -14.64 12.54
C ILE A 69 17.03 -13.80 13.59
N SER A 70 18.32 -14.07 13.81
CA SER A 70 19.18 -13.25 14.67
C SER A 70 19.27 -11.82 14.15
N ASN A 71 19.50 -11.65 12.84
CA ASN A 71 19.59 -10.33 12.19
C ASN A 71 18.26 -9.56 12.23
N LEU A 72 17.12 -10.26 12.12
CA LEU A 72 15.79 -9.66 12.28
C LEU A 72 15.55 -9.19 13.72
N LEU A 73 15.91 -10.00 14.72
CA LEU A 73 15.77 -9.68 16.13
C LEU A 73 16.70 -8.54 16.57
N GLU A 74 17.94 -8.51 16.07
CA GLU A 74 18.88 -7.41 16.28
C GLU A 74 18.44 -6.11 15.58
N GLY A 75 17.88 -6.20 14.36
CA GLY A 75 17.34 -5.05 13.63
C GLY A 75 16.14 -4.41 14.33
N ILE A 76 15.24 -5.23 14.87
CA ILE A 76 14.10 -4.77 15.68
C ILE A 76 14.58 -4.17 17.01
N ALA A 77 15.57 -4.79 17.67
CA ALA A 77 16.16 -4.29 18.91
C ALA A 77 16.87 -2.93 18.71
N GLY A 78 17.64 -2.77 17.63
CA GLY A 78 18.33 -1.51 17.29
C GLY A 78 17.38 -0.37 16.93
N CYS A 79 16.27 -0.67 16.23
CA CYS A 79 15.24 0.31 15.92
C CYS A 79 14.49 0.77 17.19
N LEU A 80 14.28 -0.13 18.16
CA LEU A 80 13.63 0.19 19.44
C LEU A 80 14.56 0.96 20.40
N ASP A 81 15.84 0.60 20.51
CA ASP A 81 16.81 1.28 21.40
C ASP A 81 17.04 2.73 20.97
N PHE A 82 16.90 3.00 19.67
CA PHE A 82 16.95 4.33 19.08
C PHE A 82 15.70 5.19 19.41
N LEU A 83 14.49 4.60 19.40
CA LEU A 83 13.25 5.28 19.77
C LEU A 83 13.22 5.65 21.26
N ILE A 84 13.77 4.79 22.12
CA ILE A 84 13.93 5.02 23.56
C ILE A 84 14.88 6.21 23.84
N LYS A 85 15.96 6.36 23.08
CA LYS A 85 16.90 7.49 23.23
C LYS A 85 16.32 8.83 22.74
N LYS A 86 15.32 8.81 21.86
CA LYS A 86 14.76 10.01 21.21
C LYS A 86 13.64 10.70 22.02
N GLU A 87 13.11 10.08 23.06
CA GLU A 87 12.24 10.75 24.04
C GLU A 87 12.96 11.90 24.78
N LYS A 88 14.30 12.00 24.68
CA LYS A 88 15.10 13.01 25.37
C LYS A 88 15.60 14.20 24.55
N ILE A 89 15.58 14.22 23.22
CA ILE A 89 16.26 15.31 22.47
C ILE A 89 15.51 15.71 21.19
N LEU A 90 14.78 16.83 21.26
CA LEU A 90 14.28 17.58 20.10
C LEU A 90 15.41 18.46 19.55
N GLY A 91 15.92 18.15 18.36
CA GLY A 91 16.78 19.04 17.58
C GLY A 91 17.75 18.32 16.63
N GLY A 92 17.44 18.27 15.34
CA GLY A 92 18.38 17.86 14.27
C GLY A 92 17.90 16.70 13.38
N GLY A 93 17.08 16.99 12.36
CA GLY A 93 16.50 15.97 11.45
C GLY A 93 17.45 15.39 10.40
N ALA A 94 18.47 16.15 9.94
CA ALA A 94 19.28 15.77 8.78
C ALA A 94 20.28 14.62 9.03
N ALA A 95 20.81 14.48 10.26
CA ALA A 95 21.76 13.40 10.58
C ALA A 95 21.09 12.03 10.74
N VAL A 96 19.81 12.01 11.11
CA VAL A 96 19.02 10.79 11.39
C VAL A 96 18.60 10.08 10.11
N GLN A 97 18.16 10.84 9.12
CA GLN A 97 17.82 10.32 7.79
C GLN A 97 19.03 9.61 7.16
N SER A 98 20.21 10.25 7.20
CA SER A 98 21.43 9.66 6.64
C SER A 98 21.83 8.32 7.29
N LYS A 99 21.59 8.14 8.60
CA LYS A 99 21.96 6.89 9.30
C LYS A 99 20.98 5.75 9.02
N LEU A 100 19.69 6.05 8.94
CA LEU A 100 18.66 5.05 8.64
C LEU A 100 18.68 4.65 7.15
N GLU A 101 18.91 5.60 6.25
CA GLU A 101 19.19 5.33 4.83
C GLU A 101 20.49 4.51 4.68
N ALA A 102 21.53 4.79 5.47
CA ALA A 102 22.79 4.02 5.45
C ALA A 102 22.64 2.55 5.86
N VAL A 103 21.64 2.22 6.68
CA VAL A 103 21.27 0.81 6.98
C VAL A 103 20.10 0.31 6.13
N GLY A 104 19.81 0.96 5.01
CA GLY A 104 18.87 0.49 3.98
C GLY A 104 17.38 0.67 4.29
N TRP A 105 17.03 1.59 5.20
CA TRP A 105 15.63 1.93 5.46
C TRP A 105 15.17 3.11 4.61
N ASN A 106 14.01 2.97 3.98
CA ASN A 106 13.28 4.05 3.34
C ASN A 106 12.35 4.73 4.36
N ILE A 107 12.34 6.05 4.37
CA ILE A 107 11.62 6.85 5.36
C ILE A 107 10.68 7.81 4.65
N PHE A 108 9.40 7.79 5.03
CA PHE A 108 8.39 8.70 4.51
C PHE A 108 7.74 9.46 5.64
N TYR A 109 7.76 10.79 5.53
CA TYR A 109 7.10 11.70 6.45
C TYR A 109 5.98 12.44 5.73
N TRP A 110 4.81 12.51 6.33
CA TRP A 110 3.77 13.44 5.89
C TRP A 110 2.93 13.94 7.06
N SER A 111 2.30 15.09 6.87
CA SER A 111 1.39 15.68 7.85
C SER A 111 0.00 15.82 7.24
N ASP A 112 -1.01 15.36 7.97
CA ASP A 112 -2.40 15.61 7.62
C ASP A 112 -2.90 16.81 8.42
N GLN A 113 -3.08 17.93 7.72
CA GLN A 113 -3.53 19.18 8.34
C GLN A 113 -4.99 19.16 8.76
N LYS A 114 -5.82 18.29 8.18
CA LYS A 114 -7.24 18.14 8.57
C LYS A 114 -7.38 17.32 9.84
N LEU A 115 -6.48 16.36 10.06
CA LEU A 115 -6.46 15.50 11.25
C LEU A 115 -5.48 15.98 12.33
N ASN A 116 -4.76 17.08 12.10
CA ASN A 116 -3.67 17.58 12.96
C ASN A 116 -2.70 16.45 13.41
N THR A 117 -2.41 15.54 12.48
CA THR A 117 -1.70 14.28 12.75
C THR A 117 -0.49 14.19 11.85
N ASN A 118 0.64 13.79 12.43
CA ASN A 118 1.86 13.51 11.68
C ASN A 118 2.03 12.01 11.53
N TYR A 119 2.46 11.61 10.34
CA TYR A 119 2.66 10.22 9.97
C TYR A 119 4.11 9.98 9.60
N LEU A 120 4.61 8.84 10.03
CA LEU A 120 5.93 8.33 9.70
C LEU A 120 5.78 6.87 9.25
N ARG A 121 6.24 6.58 8.04
CA ARG A 121 6.34 5.23 7.47
C ARG A 121 7.81 4.88 7.30
N LEU A 122 8.19 3.72 7.82
CA LEU A 122 9.53 3.13 7.68
C LEU A 122 9.39 1.84 6.90
N GLU A 123 10.20 1.68 5.86
CA GLU A 123 10.22 0.47 5.04
C GLU A 123 11.64 -0.05 4.89
N LYS A 124 11.80 -1.37 4.95
CA LYS A 124 13.06 -2.03 4.64
C LYS A 124 12.77 -3.42 4.11
N ASP A 125 13.41 -3.73 3.00
CA ASP A 125 13.36 -5.05 2.39
C ASP A 125 14.39 -5.95 3.09
N PHE A 126 13.92 -7.08 3.60
CA PHE A 126 14.79 -8.09 4.20
C PHE A 126 14.91 -9.28 3.26
N PRO A 127 16.12 -9.61 2.76
CA PRO A 127 16.33 -10.83 2.01
C PRO A 127 16.26 -12.03 2.96
N PHE A 128 15.27 -12.91 2.77
CA PHE A 128 15.23 -14.18 3.50
C PHE A 128 16.00 -15.22 2.69
N SER A 129 17.22 -15.55 3.11
CA SER A 129 17.94 -16.73 2.62
C SER A 129 17.68 -17.88 3.59
N ALA A 130 16.77 -18.79 3.22
CA ALA A 130 16.62 -20.06 3.92
C ALA A 130 17.01 -21.19 2.95
N SER A 131 18.31 -21.47 2.84
CA SER A 131 18.76 -22.81 2.47
C SER A 131 18.78 -23.66 3.73
N LEU A 132 17.90 -24.65 3.82
CA LEU A 132 18.01 -25.73 4.82
C LEU A 132 19.41 -26.38 4.67
N PRO A 133 20.18 -26.57 5.76
CA PRO A 133 21.44 -27.29 5.65
C PRO A 133 21.17 -28.74 5.24
N SER A 134 21.85 -29.20 4.19
CA SER A 134 21.86 -30.62 3.80
C SER A 134 22.45 -31.47 4.92
N PRO A 135 21.99 -32.72 5.12
CA PRO A 135 22.52 -33.59 6.15
C PRO A 135 24.01 -33.90 5.87
N PRO A 136 24.84 -34.07 6.92
CA PRO A 136 26.27 -34.35 6.72
C PRO A 136 26.44 -35.72 6.07
N GLU A 137 27.11 -35.76 4.92
CA GLU A 137 27.62 -37.00 4.34
C GLU A 137 28.68 -37.63 5.28
N PRO A 138 28.71 -38.97 5.40
CA PRO A 138 29.67 -39.64 6.26
C PRO A 138 31.09 -39.54 5.67
N LEU A 139 32.06 -39.34 6.56
CA LEU A 139 33.49 -39.26 6.23
C LEU A 139 33.95 -40.44 5.37
N PRO A 140 34.68 -40.18 4.26
CA PRO A 140 35.64 -41.13 3.74
C PRO A 140 36.99 -40.95 4.44
N THR A 141 37.54 -42.09 4.82
CA THR A 141 38.87 -42.34 5.37
C THR A 141 40.01 -41.74 4.55
N GLU A 142 41.07 -41.35 5.27
CA GLU A 142 42.36 -40.85 4.78
C GLU A 142 42.90 -41.58 3.54
N THR A 143 43.45 -40.84 2.57
CA THR A 143 44.89 -40.91 2.26
C THR A 143 45.33 -39.88 1.20
N ASN A 144 46.50 -39.29 1.49
CA ASN A 144 47.50 -38.69 0.60
C ASN A 144 47.37 -37.20 0.20
N LYS A 145 48.22 -36.42 0.89
CA LYS A 145 48.81 -35.14 0.45
C LYS A 145 49.48 -35.28 -0.93
N GLY A 146 49.21 -34.33 -1.82
CA GLY A 146 49.96 -34.12 -3.04
C GLY A 146 49.50 -32.88 -3.83
N GLU A 147 50.24 -31.79 -3.63
CA GLU A 147 50.46 -30.66 -4.55
C GLU A 147 49.30 -29.68 -4.85
N GLU A 148 49.38 -28.54 -4.16
CA GLU A 148 48.63 -27.31 -4.37
C GLU A 148 49.00 -26.69 -5.73
N LYS A 149 48.11 -26.85 -6.74
CA LYS A 149 48.10 -25.99 -7.93
C LYS A 149 47.28 -24.74 -7.60
N GLN A 150 47.85 -23.57 -7.83
CA GLN A 150 47.15 -22.30 -7.76
C GLN A 150 45.91 -22.35 -8.68
N ASP A 151 44.72 -22.28 -8.08
CA ASP A 151 43.44 -22.23 -8.77
C ASP A 151 43.37 -20.95 -9.61
N GLN A 152 43.42 -21.11 -10.93
CA GLN A 152 42.91 -20.08 -11.84
C GLN A 152 41.40 -19.99 -11.58
N PRO A 153 40.79 -18.78 -11.48
CA PRO A 153 39.35 -18.69 -11.37
C PRO A 153 38.74 -19.40 -12.59
N GLY A 154 37.89 -20.39 -12.32
CA GLY A 154 37.20 -21.14 -13.36
C GLY A 154 36.45 -20.20 -14.32
N PRO A 155 36.09 -20.68 -15.53
CA PRO A 155 35.39 -19.85 -16.51
C PRO A 155 34.19 -19.17 -15.86
N LEU A 156 34.12 -17.84 -15.95
CA LEU A 156 32.95 -17.11 -15.48
C LEU A 156 31.72 -17.70 -16.17
N LEU A 157 30.72 -18.10 -15.39
CA LEU A 157 29.45 -18.54 -15.94
C LEU A 157 28.90 -17.43 -16.85
N PRO A 158 28.32 -17.77 -18.02
CA PRO A 158 27.74 -16.77 -18.92
C PRO A 158 26.72 -15.89 -18.19
N ASN A 159 26.58 -14.64 -18.67
CA ASN A 159 25.56 -13.69 -18.18
C ASN A 159 24.50 -13.48 -19.27
N ASN A 160 23.42 -14.23 -19.18
CA ASN A 160 22.26 -14.12 -20.03
C ASN A 160 21.42 -12.90 -19.65
N PRO A 161 20.82 -12.18 -20.62
CA PRO A 161 19.97 -11.04 -20.31
C PRO A 161 18.72 -11.40 -19.48
N PRO A 162 18.35 -10.57 -18.49
CA PRO A 162 17.11 -10.74 -17.74
C PRO A 162 15.88 -10.44 -18.60
N LYS A 163 14.70 -10.70 -18.04
CA LYS A 163 13.39 -10.39 -18.63
C LYS A 163 12.46 -9.73 -17.60
N ALA A 164 11.62 -8.83 -18.09
CA ALA A 164 10.46 -8.32 -17.36
C ALA A 164 9.18 -8.92 -17.96
N THR A 165 8.35 -9.55 -17.13
CA THR A 165 7.11 -10.23 -17.53
C THR A 165 5.94 -9.80 -16.62
N GLU A 166 4.72 -10.29 -16.91
CA GLU A 166 3.52 -10.03 -16.08
C GLU A 166 3.27 -8.55 -15.79
N LEU A 167 3.42 -7.70 -16.81
CA LEU A 167 3.23 -6.27 -16.67
C LEU A 167 1.77 -5.97 -16.29
N THR A 168 1.58 -5.28 -15.17
CA THR A 168 0.27 -4.85 -14.68
C THR A 168 0.32 -3.42 -14.16
N MET A 169 -0.84 -2.82 -13.95
CA MET A 169 -0.96 -1.44 -13.53
C MET A 169 -2.15 -1.28 -12.58
N SER A 170 -2.03 -0.37 -11.62
CA SER A 170 -3.08 -0.06 -10.66
C SER A 170 -3.30 1.46 -10.56
N PRO A 171 -4.51 1.97 -10.84
CA PRO A 171 -5.64 1.25 -11.41
C PRO A 171 -5.35 0.82 -12.85
N ALA A 172 -5.82 -0.36 -13.25
CA ALA A 172 -5.58 -0.88 -14.61
C ALA A 172 -6.36 -0.09 -15.66
N GLU A 173 -7.54 0.39 -15.30
CA GLU A 173 -8.45 1.13 -16.17
C GLU A 173 -9.16 2.21 -15.34
N CYS A 174 -9.35 3.39 -15.91
CA CYS A 174 -10.16 4.45 -15.30
C CYS A 174 -11.46 4.57 -16.08
N SER A 175 -12.55 4.06 -15.50
CA SER A 175 -13.89 4.17 -16.08
C SER A 175 -14.51 5.53 -15.74
N ALA A 176 -15.78 5.74 -16.11
CA ALA A 176 -16.52 6.92 -15.68
C ALA A 176 -16.77 6.99 -14.15
N SER A 177 -16.48 5.92 -13.39
CA SER A 177 -16.66 5.87 -11.93
C SER A 177 -15.39 6.17 -11.14
N CYS A 178 -15.49 7.05 -10.14
CA CYS A 178 -14.40 7.33 -9.18
C CYS A 178 -13.89 6.10 -8.43
N HIS A 179 -14.75 5.09 -8.21
CA HIS A 179 -14.38 3.87 -7.48
C HIS A 179 -13.46 2.97 -8.28
N SER A 180 -13.49 3.08 -9.61
CA SER A 180 -12.57 2.32 -10.47
C SER A 180 -11.15 2.88 -10.41
N CYS A 181 -11.02 4.18 -10.14
CA CYS A 181 -9.78 4.90 -10.31
C CYS A 181 -9.79 6.20 -9.48
N PRO A 182 -9.48 6.14 -8.16
CA PRO A 182 -9.55 7.32 -7.30
C PRO A 182 -8.48 8.36 -7.63
N ASN A 183 -7.31 7.92 -8.14
CA ASN A 183 -6.17 8.78 -8.48
C ASN A 183 -5.69 8.53 -9.92
N PRO A 184 -6.42 9.00 -10.94
CA PRO A 184 -6.11 8.74 -12.35
C PRO A 184 -4.77 9.31 -12.85
N LEU A 185 -4.17 10.25 -12.10
CA LEU A 185 -2.87 10.83 -12.47
C LEU A 185 -1.69 10.14 -11.78
N ASN A 186 -1.96 9.19 -10.87
CA ASN A 186 -0.94 8.51 -10.08
C ASN A 186 -1.07 6.98 -10.12
N PRO A 187 -1.03 6.35 -11.31
CA PRO A 187 -1.00 4.91 -11.39
C PRO A 187 0.33 4.34 -10.87
N ILE A 188 0.28 3.09 -10.43
CA ILE A 188 1.45 2.28 -10.09
C ILE A 188 1.63 1.22 -11.16
N LEU A 189 2.84 1.15 -11.71
CA LEU A 189 3.24 0.17 -12.72
C LEU A 189 3.95 -0.99 -12.03
N TYR A 190 3.67 -2.23 -12.44
CA TYR A 190 4.23 -3.44 -11.86
C TYR A 190 4.76 -4.36 -12.96
N TRP A 191 5.84 -5.07 -12.67
CA TRP A 191 6.38 -6.13 -13.52
C TRP A 191 6.91 -7.27 -12.64
N THR A 192 7.30 -8.37 -13.26
CA THR A 192 8.03 -9.48 -12.63
C THR A 192 9.40 -9.60 -13.27
N PHE A 193 10.47 -9.55 -12.48
CA PHE A 193 11.82 -9.85 -12.94
C PHE A 193 12.03 -11.37 -13.03
N SER A 194 12.65 -11.82 -14.11
CA SER A 194 13.11 -13.20 -14.25
C SER A 194 14.45 -13.25 -14.98
N ASP A 195 15.32 -14.16 -14.56
CA ASP A 195 16.61 -14.42 -15.20
C ASP A 195 16.82 -15.94 -15.30
N SER A 196 17.46 -16.41 -16.37
CA SER A 196 17.82 -17.82 -16.54
C SER A 196 19.07 -18.20 -15.74
N ASP A 197 19.86 -17.21 -15.36
CA ASP A 197 21.08 -17.45 -14.60
C ASP A 197 20.76 -17.53 -13.10
N GLU A 198 21.08 -18.69 -12.52
CA GLU A 198 20.83 -18.93 -11.11
C GLU A 198 21.57 -17.89 -10.25
N LYS A 199 20.84 -17.30 -9.30
CA LYS A 199 21.29 -16.29 -8.31
C LYS A 199 21.31 -14.83 -8.78
N ASP A 200 21.04 -14.55 -10.06
CA ASP A 200 20.91 -13.16 -10.47
C ASP A 200 19.61 -12.52 -9.97
N ILE A 201 19.77 -11.30 -9.47
CA ILE A 201 18.67 -10.48 -8.96
C ILE A 201 18.61 -9.18 -9.76
N GLN A 202 17.43 -8.55 -9.75
CA GLN A 202 17.31 -7.22 -10.36
C GLN A 202 18.20 -6.21 -9.62
N SER A 203 19.02 -5.47 -10.37
CA SER A 203 19.89 -4.42 -9.85
C SER A 203 19.42 -3.02 -10.20
N LYS A 204 18.64 -2.87 -11.28
CA LYS A 204 18.24 -1.58 -11.84
C LYS A 204 17.09 -1.75 -12.83
N TYR A 205 16.33 -0.67 -13.05
CA TYR A 205 15.30 -0.60 -14.07
C TYR A 205 15.21 0.80 -14.70
N LEU A 206 14.64 0.85 -15.91
CA LEU A 206 14.32 2.05 -16.67
C LEU A 206 12.86 1.96 -17.10
N VAL A 207 12.04 2.90 -16.64
CA VAL A 207 10.63 3.02 -17.02
C VAL A 207 10.46 4.16 -18.01
N GLN A 208 9.68 3.90 -19.06
CA GLN A 208 9.16 4.94 -19.94
C GLN A 208 7.63 4.96 -19.93
N VAL A 209 7.06 6.15 -19.85
CA VAL A 209 5.63 6.42 -20.04
C VAL A 209 5.51 7.51 -21.09
N ASP A 210 4.70 7.26 -22.13
CA ASP A 210 4.59 8.15 -23.29
C ASP A 210 3.12 8.27 -23.73
N ASN A 211 2.74 9.44 -24.21
CA ASN A 211 1.44 9.70 -24.84
C ASN A 211 1.41 9.28 -26.32
N ASN A 212 2.50 8.68 -26.81
CA ASN A 212 2.62 8.04 -28.11
C ASN A 212 3.06 6.57 -27.95
N LYS A 213 2.34 5.66 -28.61
CA LYS A 213 2.60 4.21 -28.59
C LYS A 213 4.01 3.82 -29.07
N ASN A 214 4.67 4.67 -29.86
CA ASN A 214 6.03 4.40 -30.36
C ASN A 214 7.14 4.80 -29.38
N PHE A 215 6.81 5.43 -28.26
CA PHE A 215 7.77 5.92 -27.26
C PHE A 215 8.79 6.95 -27.81
N SER A 216 8.39 7.78 -28.78
CA SER A 216 9.29 8.75 -29.42
C SER A 216 9.61 9.98 -28.58
N SER A 217 8.79 10.28 -27.58
CA SER A 217 8.90 11.48 -26.74
C SER A 217 8.32 11.22 -25.34
N PRO A 218 8.99 10.39 -24.52
CA PRO A 218 8.41 9.95 -23.25
C PRO A 218 8.19 11.13 -22.30
N GLU A 219 6.99 11.18 -21.70
CA GLU A 219 6.65 12.12 -20.61
C GLU A 219 7.36 11.72 -19.31
N ILE A 220 7.70 10.44 -19.19
CA ILE A 220 8.55 9.89 -18.15
C ILE A 220 9.60 9.04 -18.81
N GLU A 221 10.87 9.31 -18.50
CA GLU A 221 11.98 8.40 -18.72
C GLU A 221 12.82 8.40 -17.45
N LYS A 222 12.66 7.33 -16.66
CA LYS A 222 13.24 7.30 -15.32
C LYS A 222 13.98 6.01 -15.05
N GLU A 223 15.26 6.19 -14.75
CA GLU A 223 16.17 5.15 -14.35
C GLU A 223 16.32 5.12 -12.83
N ASN A 224 16.22 3.92 -12.26
CA ASN A 224 16.34 3.69 -10.82
C ASN A 224 17.20 2.47 -10.57
N SER A 225 18.16 2.61 -9.65
CA SER A 225 18.91 1.48 -9.11
C SER A 225 18.10 0.81 -7.99
N GLY A 226 18.12 -0.51 -7.96
CA GLY A 226 17.46 -1.34 -6.94
C GLY A 226 16.70 -2.53 -7.54
N SER A 227 16.18 -3.35 -6.63
CA SER A 227 15.45 -4.58 -6.94
C SER A 227 13.92 -4.39 -7.00
N SER A 228 13.42 -3.17 -6.83
CA SER A 228 11.98 -2.89 -6.84
C SER A 228 11.36 -3.27 -8.19
N GLN A 229 10.23 -3.97 -8.16
CA GLN A 229 9.50 -4.39 -9.36
C GLN A 229 8.21 -3.58 -9.58
N ASN A 230 8.23 -2.33 -9.10
CA ASN A 230 7.15 -1.38 -9.27
C ASN A 230 7.68 0.04 -9.45
N PHE A 231 6.85 0.89 -10.07
CA PHE A 231 7.13 2.31 -10.25
C PHE A 231 5.86 3.12 -10.01
N VAL A 232 5.96 4.11 -9.12
CA VAL A 232 4.86 5.03 -8.80
C VAL A 232 4.95 6.25 -9.70
N VAL A 233 3.92 6.48 -10.52
CA VAL A 233 3.82 7.69 -11.32
C VAL A 233 3.39 8.86 -10.42
N MET A 234 4.25 9.88 -10.34
CA MET A 234 4.03 11.05 -9.49
C MET A 234 3.16 12.11 -10.17
N ASN A 235 2.63 13.04 -9.37
CA ASN A 235 1.74 14.08 -9.87
C ASN A 235 2.49 15.05 -10.79
N GLY A 236 1.83 15.51 -11.85
CA GLY A 236 2.38 16.41 -12.86
C GLY A 236 2.99 15.71 -14.07
N ASN A 237 3.11 14.38 -14.08
CA ASN A 237 3.59 13.64 -15.25
C ASN A 237 2.49 13.22 -16.22
N LEU A 238 1.26 13.01 -15.72
CA LEU A 238 0.10 12.67 -16.54
C LEU A 238 -0.91 13.81 -16.54
N SER A 239 -1.66 13.91 -17.63
CA SER A 239 -2.72 14.92 -17.83
C SER A 239 -4.06 14.26 -18.11
N TYR A 240 -5.15 14.93 -17.69
CA TYR A 240 -6.51 14.53 -18.00
C TYR A 240 -6.79 14.53 -19.51
N GLY A 241 -7.66 13.62 -19.96
CA GLY A 241 -8.05 13.48 -21.37
C GLY A 241 -6.99 12.85 -22.27
N GLN A 242 -5.84 12.46 -21.73
CA GLN A 242 -4.74 11.86 -22.48
C GLN A 242 -4.75 10.33 -22.37
N THR A 243 -4.13 9.70 -23.37
CA THR A 243 -3.89 8.25 -23.39
C THR A 243 -2.39 8.00 -23.30
N TYR A 244 -1.97 7.04 -22.49
CA TYR A 244 -0.57 6.70 -22.25
C TYR A 244 -0.27 5.23 -22.52
N TRP A 245 0.97 4.96 -22.92
CA TRP A 245 1.58 3.64 -22.99
C TRP A 245 2.81 3.64 -22.11
N TRP A 246 3.15 2.48 -21.55
CA TRP A 246 4.34 2.34 -20.74
C TRP A 246 5.11 1.07 -21.07
N ARG A 247 6.41 1.14 -20.84
CA ARG A 247 7.35 0.02 -20.99
C ARG A 247 8.44 0.09 -19.94
N VAL A 248 9.03 -1.06 -19.65
CA VAL A 248 10.13 -1.19 -18.69
C VAL A 248 11.26 -2.02 -19.27
N LYS A 249 12.48 -1.66 -18.89
CA LYS A 249 13.70 -2.41 -19.12
C LYS A 249 14.38 -2.65 -17.77
N VAL A 250 14.94 -3.83 -17.57
CA VAL A 250 15.55 -4.24 -16.30
C VAL A 250 16.98 -4.70 -16.50
N TRP A 251 17.79 -4.60 -15.46
CA TRP A 251 19.16 -5.11 -15.42
C TRP A 251 19.33 -6.09 -14.26
N ASP A 252 20.19 -7.09 -14.48
CA ASP A 252 20.60 -8.06 -13.47
C ASP A 252 21.77 -7.53 -12.61
N SER A 253 22.17 -8.27 -11.58
CA SER A 253 23.28 -7.98 -10.67
C SER A 253 24.66 -7.95 -11.33
N ARG A 254 24.82 -8.59 -12.48
CA ARG A 254 26.07 -8.68 -13.26
C ARG A 254 26.11 -7.69 -14.43
N GLY A 255 25.07 -6.86 -14.57
CA GLY A 255 24.96 -5.77 -15.55
C GLY A 255 24.33 -6.15 -16.89
N GLY A 256 23.81 -7.38 -17.04
CA GLY A 256 23.05 -7.77 -18.24
C GLY A 256 21.73 -7.01 -18.30
N GLN A 257 21.29 -6.70 -19.53
CA GLN A 257 20.18 -5.79 -19.81
C GLN A 257 19.09 -6.50 -20.59
N SER A 258 17.84 -6.39 -20.16
CA SER A 258 16.70 -6.93 -20.88
C SER A 258 16.37 -6.17 -22.17
N ASP A 259 15.60 -6.82 -23.05
CA ASP A 259 14.77 -6.11 -24.02
C ASP A 259 13.65 -5.31 -23.32
N TRP A 260 12.99 -4.42 -24.08
CA TRP A 260 11.83 -3.70 -23.57
C TRP A 260 10.64 -4.63 -23.37
N ALA A 261 10.07 -4.66 -22.17
CA ALA A 261 8.76 -5.22 -21.91
C ALA A 261 7.71 -4.12 -22.02
N VAL A 262 6.71 -4.31 -22.88
CA VAL A 262 5.69 -3.30 -23.19
C VAL A 262 4.35 -3.72 -22.60
N TYR A 263 3.69 -2.83 -21.86
CA TYR A 263 2.31 -3.05 -21.45
C TYR A 263 1.38 -2.78 -22.62
N LEU A 264 0.64 -3.79 -23.04
CA LEU A 264 -0.06 -3.78 -24.33
C LEU A 264 -1.36 -2.98 -24.32
N LYS A 265 -1.93 -2.70 -23.14
CA LYS A 265 -3.18 -1.95 -23.00
C LYS A 265 -2.88 -0.45 -22.82
N PRO A 266 -3.56 0.45 -23.55
CA PRO A 266 -3.45 1.87 -23.30
C PRO A 266 -4.03 2.23 -21.93
N TYR A 267 -3.40 3.15 -21.23
CA TYR A 267 -3.95 3.80 -20.04
C TYR A 267 -4.69 5.07 -20.45
N ILE A 268 -6.02 5.07 -20.29
CA ILE A 268 -6.85 6.22 -20.64
C ILE A 268 -7.14 7.01 -19.37
N VAL A 269 -6.64 8.24 -19.29
CA VAL A 269 -6.92 9.16 -18.19
C VAL A 269 -8.29 9.82 -18.46
N PRO A 270 -9.20 9.88 -17.48
CA PRO A 270 -10.49 10.57 -17.63
C PRO A 270 -10.31 12.02 -18.10
N ILE A 271 -11.34 12.59 -18.71
CA ILE A 271 -11.27 13.96 -19.25
C ILE A 271 -11.16 15.06 -18.18
N SER A 272 -11.46 14.74 -16.93
CA SER A 272 -11.31 15.59 -15.75
C SER A 272 -11.24 14.74 -14.47
N ALA A 273 -11.04 15.36 -13.31
CA ALA A 273 -11.21 14.62 -12.05
C ALA A 273 -12.68 14.26 -11.83
N TYR A 274 -12.92 13.22 -11.03
CA TYR A 274 -14.27 12.80 -10.66
C TYR A 274 -14.92 13.81 -9.70
N PRO A 275 -16.25 13.96 -9.77
CA PRO A 275 -16.97 14.76 -8.79
C PRO A 275 -16.91 14.10 -7.42
N LYS A 276 -16.97 14.90 -6.35
CA LYS A 276 -16.90 14.45 -4.96
C LYS A 276 -18.28 14.51 -4.31
N PRO A 277 -18.99 13.38 -4.17
CA PRO A 277 -20.30 13.34 -3.55
C PRO A 277 -20.19 13.54 -2.05
N ASP A 278 -21.08 14.36 -1.54
CA ASP A 278 -21.26 14.57 -0.11
C ASP A 278 -22.70 15.02 0.15
N PHE A 279 -23.21 14.78 1.35
CA PHE A 279 -24.54 15.22 1.73
C PHE A 279 -24.76 15.27 3.23
N SER A 280 -25.73 16.06 3.64
CA SER A 280 -26.24 16.14 5.01
C SER A 280 -27.75 15.89 5.03
N TRP A 281 -28.32 15.78 6.22
CA TRP A 281 -29.75 15.60 6.38
C TRP A 281 -30.25 16.21 7.68
N GLU A 282 -31.53 16.61 7.69
CA GLU A 282 -32.23 17.07 8.87
C GLU A 282 -33.62 16.41 8.97
N PRO A 283 -34.05 16.02 10.19
CA PRO A 283 -33.32 16.11 11.46
C PRO A 283 -32.22 15.03 11.58
N LEU A 284 -31.18 15.29 12.39
CA LEU A 284 -30.05 14.35 12.60
C LEU A 284 -30.44 13.07 13.37
N SER A 285 -31.61 13.06 13.98
CA SER A 285 -32.13 11.93 14.78
C SER A 285 -33.64 11.75 14.52
N PRO A 286 -34.01 11.39 13.29
CA PRO A 286 -35.41 11.32 12.88
C PRO A 286 -36.14 10.17 13.58
N PHE A 287 -37.44 10.36 13.82
CA PHE A 287 -38.34 9.31 14.28
C PHE A 287 -38.99 8.57 13.11
N LEU A 288 -39.51 7.38 13.39
CA LEU A 288 -40.33 6.64 12.44
C LEU A 288 -41.50 7.50 11.93
N GLY A 289 -41.65 7.55 10.60
CA GLY A 289 -42.68 8.32 9.92
C GLY A 289 -42.40 9.82 9.80
N GLU A 290 -41.28 10.31 10.33
CA GLU A 290 -40.86 11.71 10.17
C GLU A 290 -40.26 11.95 8.78
N GLU A 291 -40.48 13.16 8.24
CA GLU A 291 -39.83 13.61 7.02
C GLU A 291 -38.36 13.95 7.28
N VAL A 292 -37.48 13.38 6.47
CA VAL A 292 -36.04 13.64 6.50
C VAL A 292 -35.67 14.38 5.22
N GLN A 293 -35.27 15.65 5.35
CA GLN A 293 -34.74 16.46 4.27
C GLN A 293 -33.27 16.12 4.06
N PHE A 294 -32.90 15.69 2.87
CA PHE A 294 -31.51 15.51 2.45
C PHE A 294 -31.04 16.73 1.67
N ILE A 295 -29.80 17.14 1.91
CA ILE A 295 -29.18 18.31 1.31
C ILE A 295 -27.91 17.86 0.60
N ASP A 296 -27.78 18.19 -0.68
CA ASP A 296 -26.57 17.95 -1.45
C ASP A 296 -25.44 18.89 -1.00
N ASP A 297 -24.32 18.31 -0.58
CA ASP A 297 -23.09 19.04 -0.21
C ASP A 297 -21.95 18.77 -1.21
N SER A 298 -22.27 18.08 -2.31
CA SER A 298 -21.34 17.61 -3.30
C SER A 298 -20.53 18.73 -3.95
N LYS A 299 -19.35 18.36 -4.46
CA LYS A 299 -18.46 19.26 -5.19
C LYS A 299 -18.15 18.70 -6.58
N ALA A 300 -18.43 19.49 -7.60
CA ALA A 300 -17.91 19.25 -8.94
C ALA A 300 -16.39 19.49 -8.97
N TYR A 301 -15.73 18.94 -9.98
CA TYR A 301 -14.35 19.32 -10.28
C TYR A 301 -14.32 20.72 -10.91
N GLU A 302 -13.16 21.40 -10.85
CA GLU A 302 -13.01 22.72 -11.44
C GLU A 302 -13.33 22.69 -12.95
N GLY A 303 -14.19 23.61 -13.39
CA GLY A 303 -14.67 23.66 -14.77
C GLY A 303 -15.78 22.67 -15.12
N THR A 304 -16.25 21.84 -14.19
CA THR A 304 -17.45 20.99 -14.37
C THR A 304 -18.60 21.41 -13.46
N VAL A 305 -19.81 20.92 -13.77
CA VAL A 305 -21.00 21.13 -12.93
C VAL A 305 -21.70 19.79 -12.70
N ILE A 306 -22.32 19.61 -11.54
CA ILE A 306 -23.17 18.44 -11.28
C ILE A 306 -24.43 18.57 -12.15
N LYS A 307 -24.77 17.50 -12.86
CA LYS A 307 -25.93 17.44 -13.78
C LYS A 307 -27.03 16.53 -13.29
N ASN A 308 -26.67 15.46 -12.58
CA ASN A 308 -27.61 14.44 -12.14
C ASN A 308 -27.29 13.99 -10.71
N TRP A 309 -28.35 13.77 -9.96
CA TRP A 309 -28.34 13.15 -8.63
C TRP A 309 -29.14 11.86 -8.73
N ARG A 310 -28.69 10.83 -8.02
CA ARG A 310 -29.41 9.57 -7.87
C ARG A 310 -29.26 9.11 -6.43
N TRP A 311 -30.34 9.27 -5.68
CA TRP A 311 -30.44 8.87 -4.29
C TRP A 311 -31.05 7.47 -4.19
N THR A 312 -30.57 6.69 -3.22
CA THR A 312 -31.25 5.48 -2.77
C THR A 312 -31.37 5.47 -1.26
N PHE A 313 -32.57 5.16 -0.76
CA PHE A 313 -32.90 5.18 0.67
C PHE A 313 -33.33 3.78 1.10
N GLN A 314 -32.53 3.12 1.94
CA GLN A 314 -32.86 1.81 2.47
C GLN A 314 -34.11 1.90 3.36
N ASP A 315 -35.13 1.09 3.08
CA ASP A 315 -36.39 0.98 3.84
C ASP A 315 -37.19 2.29 3.98
N ALA A 316 -37.00 3.24 3.07
CA ALA A 316 -37.89 4.41 2.96
C ALA A 316 -39.13 4.08 2.14
N VAL A 317 -40.18 4.89 2.29
CA VAL A 317 -41.41 4.77 1.48
C VAL A 317 -41.12 4.97 -0.02
N LEU A 318 -40.25 5.93 -0.33
CA LEU A 318 -39.69 6.12 -1.66
C LEU A 318 -38.22 5.71 -1.62
N GLU A 319 -37.89 4.58 -2.25
CA GLU A 319 -36.55 4.01 -2.20
C GLU A 319 -35.52 4.77 -3.05
N SER A 320 -35.94 5.70 -3.90
CA SER A 320 -35.03 6.51 -4.73
C SER A 320 -35.57 7.90 -5.07
N SER A 321 -34.66 8.81 -5.44
CA SER A 321 -35.00 10.13 -5.96
C SER A 321 -33.91 10.65 -6.90
N ASP A 322 -34.29 11.46 -7.88
CA ASP A 322 -33.37 12.13 -8.81
C ASP A 322 -33.31 13.66 -8.57
N LYS A 323 -33.93 14.14 -7.49
CA LYS A 323 -33.86 15.54 -7.08
C LYS A 323 -32.51 15.83 -6.42
N GLU A 324 -32.03 17.06 -6.56
CA GLU A 324 -30.85 17.55 -5.85
C GLU A 324 -31.01 17.45 -4.33
N ASN A 325 -32.12 17.96 -3.79
CA ASN A 325 -32.41 17.96 -2.35
C ASN A 325 -33.74 17.23 -2.05
N PRO A 326 -33.77 15.89 -1.97
CA PRO A 326 -34.99 15.11 -1.78
C PRO A 326 -35.43 15.05 -0.32
N ILE A 327 -36.71 14.74 -0.11
CA ILE A 327 -37.28 14.35 1.18
C ILE A 327 -37.54 12.84 1.15
N ALA A 328 -37.18 12.12 2.21
CA ALA A 328 -37.50 10.72 2.41
C ALA A 328 -38.21 10.49 3.74
N ILE A 329 -39.08 9.47 3.80
CA ILE A 329 -39.82 9.08 5.00
C ILE A 329 -39.52 7.61 5.29
N PHE A 330 -39.09 7.31 6.52
CA PHE A 330 -38.81 5.95 6.99
C PHE A 330 -39.92 5.49 7.93
N SER A 331 -40.89 4.73 7.43
CA SER A 331 -42.08 4.33 8.20
C SER A 331 -42.10 2.85 8.61
N LEU A 332 -41.24 2.01 8.01
CA LEU A 332 -41.32 0.56 8.16
C LEU A 332 -40.53 0.03 9.37
N THR A 333 -39.27 0.43 9.52
CA THR A 333 -38.37 -0.13 10.53
C THR A 333 -37.45 0.93 11.12
N ALA A 334 -37.32 0.91 12.45
CA ALA A 334 -36.35 1.72 13.17
C ALA A 334 -34.93 1.12 13.06
N GLY A 335 -33.93 1.89 13.46
CA GLY A 335 -32.52 1.48 13.44
C GLY A 335 -31.74 2.15 12.32
N SER A 336 -30.54 1.61 12.05
CA SER A 336 -29.64 2.16 11.03
C SER A 336 -30.22 1.98 9.62
N LYS A 337 -30.23 3.06 8.84
CA LYS A 337 -30.65 3.10 7.44
C LYS A 337 -29.53 3.66 6.59
N THR A 338 -29.18 2.91 5.55
CA THR A 338 -28.18 3.34 4.56
C THR A 338 -28.84 4.26 3.54
N VAL A 339 -28.22 5.40 3.32
CA VAL A 339 -28.57 6.35 2.26
C VAL A 339 -27.37 6.48 1.35
N SER A 340 -27.59 6.32 0.05
CA SER A 340 -26.54 6.48 -0.95
C SER A 340 -26.91 7.60 -1.91
N LEU A 341 -25.92 8.40 -2.26
CA LEU A 341 -26.00 9.43 -3.29
C LEU A 341 -24.97 9.11 -4.36
N THR A 342 -25.41 9.02 -5.61
CA THR A 342 -24.56 9.06 -6.79
C THR A 342 -24.78 10.37 -7.53
N ILE A 343 -23.70 11.10 -7.78
CA ILE A 343 -23.74 12.32 -8.61
C ILE A 343 -23.01 12.07 -9.92
N THR A 344 -23.48 12.70 -10.99
CA THR A 344 -22.81 12.72 -12.29
C THR A 344 -22.58 14.16 -12.72
N ASP A 345 -21.38 14.47 -13.19
CA ASP A 345 -21.02 15.80 -13.67
C ASP A 345 -21.29 15.99 -15.18
N SER A 346 -21.02 17.20 -15.67
CA SER A 346 -21.21 17.59 -17.07
C SER A 346 -20.31 16.84 -18.06
N ASN A 347 -19.26 16.17 -17.59
CA ASN A 347 -18.38 15.33 -18.40
C ASN A 347 -18.81 13.85 -18.37
N GLY A 348 -19.92 13.53 -17.70
CA GLY A 348 -20.41 12.17 -17.54
C GLY A 348 -19.62 11.34 -16.53
N LEU A 349 -18.72 11.96 -15.76
CA LEU A 349 -18.02 11.30 -14.68
C LEU A 349 -18.90 11.25 -13.45
N TYR A 350 -18.89 10.13 -12.75
CA TYR A 350 -19.76 9.91 -11.60
C TYR A 350 -19.01 9.31 -10.42
N CYS A 351 -19.58 9.54 -9.25
CA CYS A 351 -19.07 9.02 -8.00
C CYS A 351 -20.22 8.85 -7.01
N SER A 352 -20.06 7.93 -6.07
CA SER A 352 -21.09 7.60 -5.09
C SER A 352 -20.55 7.64 -3.67
N ILE A 353 -21.41 7.97 -2.70
CA ILE A 353 -21.13 7.87 -1.27
C ILE A 353 -22.34 7.26 -0.56
N SER A 354 -22.08 6.52 0.51
CA SER A 354 -23.10 5.98 1.40
C SER A 354 -22.86 6.47 2.82
N LYS A 355 -23.92 6.95 3.49
CA LYS A 355 -23.92 7.30 4.92
C LYS A 355 -25.08 6.58 5.61
N SER A 356 -24.96 6.37 6.92
CA SER A 356 -26.02 5.75 7.71
C SER A 356 -26.67 6.76 8.66
N THR A 357 -27.99 6.79 8.70
CA THR A 357 -28.79 7.53 9.68
C THR A 357 -29.54 6.57 10.60
N SER A 358 -29.72 6.91 11.87
CA SER A 358 -30.41 6.04 12.84
C SER A 358 -31.83 6.54 13.09
N ILE A 359 -32.83 5.78 12.62
CA ILE A 359 -34.24 6.11 12.79
C ILE A 359 -34.71 5.63 14.18
N LYS A 360 -35.25 6.54 14.98
CA LYS A 360 -35.76 6.24 16.32
C LYS A 360 -37.19 5.72 16.26
N LYS A 361 -37.53 4.79 17.16
CA LYS A 361 -38.94 4.43 17.37
C LYS A 361 -39.69 5.61 17.96
N THR A 362 -40.91 5.83 17.51
CA THR A 362 -41.86 6.69 18.21
C THR A 362 -42.25 6.00 19.52
N VAL A 363 -41.98 6.63 20.66
CA VAL A 363 -42.48 6.17 21.95
C VAL A 363 -43.83 6.86 22.15
N LEU A 364 -44.93 6.10 22.10
CA LEU A 364 -46.23 6.64 22.51
C LEU A 364 -46.14 7.07 23.98
N PRO A 365 -46.67 8.24 24.38
CA PRO A 365 -46.67 8.63 25.77
C PRO A 365 -47.42 7.55 26.58
N LYS A 366 -46.92 7.22 27.77
CA LYS A 366 -47.70 6.43 28.73
C LYS A 366 -48.71 7.41 29.35
N TRP A 367 -49.97 7.29 28.94
CA TRP A 367 -51.08 8.05 29.52
C TRP A 367 -51.67 7.26 30.69
#